data_AF-A0A9R0VCI2-F1
#
_entry.id   AF-A0A9R0VCI2-F1
#
_cell.length_a   1.000
_cell.length_b   1.000
_cell.length_c   1.000
_cell.angle_alpha   90.00
_cell.angle_beta   90.00
_cell.angle_gamma   90.00
#
_symmetry.space_group_name_H-M   'P 1'
#
loop_
_entity.id
_entity.type
_entity.pdbx_description
1 polymer ?
#
loop_
_entity_poly.entity_id
_entity_poly.type
_entity_poly.pdbx_seq_one_letter_code
_entity_poly.pdbx_strand_id
1 'polypeptide(L)'
;MNHRSFIRHMQSNYIQCVVSGGQPPNRKFFFYGQKAGADAFYLVECNVNPASSEAQLKIKADDGATAEAFSTLFQSVLSEFGLS
;
A
#
# COMPACT_ATOMS: atom_id res chain seq x y z
N MET A 1 -8.85 5.47 11.56
CA MET A 1 -7.85 5.86 10.52
C MET A 1 -8.11 7.27 9.98
N ASN A 2 -7.12 8.18 9.98
CA ASN A 2 -7.21 9.43 9.22
C ASN A 2 -6.67 9.23 7.80
N HIS A 3 -7.47 9.55 6.77
CA HIS A 3 -7.14 9.31 5.37
C HIS A 3 -5.85 10.00 4.91
N ARG A 4 -5.65 11.27 5.29
CA ARG A 4 -4.47 12.05 4.89
C ARG A 4 -3.23 11.58 5.64
N SER A 5 -3.36 11.21 6.91
CA SER A 5 -2.26 10.64 7.69
C SER A 5 -1.78 9.31 7.10
N PHE A 6 -2.70 8.45 6.63
CA PHE A 6 -2.33 7.19 6.00
C PHE A 6 -1.55 7.41 4.70
N ILE A 7 -2.04 8.28 3.81
CA ILE A 7 -1.32 8.60 2.56
C ILE A 7 0.09 9.14 2.86
N ARG A 8 0.22 10.04 3.83
CA ARG A 8 1.53 10.60 4.23
C ARG A 8 2.48 9.54 4.77
N HIS A 9 1.98 8.59 5.56
CA HIS A 9 2.76 7.47 6.09
C HIS A 9 3.29 6.56 4.99
N MET A 10 2.45 6.23 4.00
CA MET A 10 2.90 5.46 2.84
C MET A 10 3.98 6.23 2.05
N GLN A 11 3.78 7.53 1.84
CA GLN A 11 4.73 8.39 1.11
C GLN A 11 6.07 8.53 1.83
N SER A 12 6.10 8.61 3.17
CA SER A 12 7.36 8.61 3.93
C SER A 12 8.13 7.29 3.84
N ASN A 13 7.45 6.21 3.42
CA ASN A 13 8.03 4.90 3.13
C ASN A 13 8.24 4.68 1.62
N TYR A 14 8.34 5.76 0.84
CA TYR A 14 8.57 5.75 -0.61
C TYR A 14 7.48 5.04 -1.43
N ILE A 15 6.29 4.85 -0.86
CA ILE A 15 5.12 4.28 -1.52
C ILE A 15 4.15 5.42 -1.89
N GLN A 16 3.99 5.68 -3.17
CA GLN A 16 3.25 6.83 -3.68
C GLN A 16 1.79 6.48 -3.90
N CYS A 17 0.86 7.36 -3.50
CA CYS A 17 -0.57 7.20 -3.76
C CYS A 17 -0.94 7.83 -5.09
N VAL A 18 -1.51 7.06 -6.01
CA VAL A 18 -1.99 7.54 -7.32
C VAL A 18 -3.40 8.10 -7.18
N VAL A 19 -4.28 7.32 -6.55
CA VAL A 19 -5.68 7.65 -6.38
C VAL A 19 -6.20 6.96 -5.12
N SER A 20 -7.07 7.67 -4.41
CA SER A 20 -7.72 7.18 -3.21
C SER A 20 -9.20 7.56 -3.23
N GLY A 21 -10.05 6.73 -2.63
CA GLY A 21 -11.49 6.92 -2.66
C GLY A 21 -12.23 5.76 -1.98
N GLY A 22 -13.47 5.52 -2.42
CA GLY A 22 -14.32 4.47 -1.88
C GLY A 22 -15.48 5.00 -1.03
N GLN A 23 -16.43 4.11 -0.76
CA GLN A 23 -17.63 4.38 0.04
C GLN A 23 -17.55 3.59 1.35
N PRO A 24 -18.08 4.13 2.46
CA PRO A 24 -18.17 3.40 3.72
C PRO A 24 -18.74 1.98 3.52
N PRO A 25 -18.22 0.96 4.24
CA PRO A 25 -17.19 1.04 5.29
C PRO A 25 -15.74 1.08 4.76
N ASN A 26 -15.54 0.86 3.46
CA ASN A 26 -14.24 0.54 2.88
C ASN A 26 -13.61 1.73 2.14
N ARG A 27 -12.32 1.96 2.37
CA ARG A 27 -11.54 2.96 1.64
C ARG A 27 -10.54 2.26 0.74
N LYS A 28 -10.61 2.56 -0.55
CA LYS A 28 -9.72 2.01 -1.56
C LYS A 28 -8.60 3.00 -1.88
N PHE A 29 -7.39 2.48 -1.97
CA PHE A 29 -6.20 3.20 -2.34
C PHE A 29 -5.47 2.44 -3.44
N PHE A 30 -4.94 3.18 -4.40
CA PHE A 30 -4.02 2.66 -5.39
C PHE A 30 -2.66 3.30 -5.16
N PHE A 31 -1.65 2.47 -4.95
CA PHE A 31 -0.29 2.88 -4.72
C PHE A 31 0.65 2.35 -5.79
N TYR A 32 1.82 2.98 -5.89
CA TYR A 32 2.94 2.41 -6.62
C TYR A 32 4.25 2.60 -5.84
N GLY A 33 5.22 1.74 -6.16
CA GLY A 33 6.60 1.84 -5.73
C GLY A 33 7.53 1.44 -6.86
N GLN A 34 8.78 1.90 -6.79
CA GLN A 34 9.82 1.51 -7.73
C GLN A 34 11.11 1.28 -6.96
N LYS A 35 11.81 0.19 -7.25
CA LYS A 35 13.11 -0.08 -6.63
C LYS A 35 14.19 0.72 -7.35
N ALA A 36 14.90 1.58 -6.64
CA ALA A 36 16.01 2.34 -7.21
C ALA A 36 17.08 1.41 -7.80
N GLY A 37 17.57 1.74 -9.01
CA GLY A 37 18.59 0.95 -9.70
C GLY A 37 18.13 -0.40 -10.25
N ALA A 38 16.82 -0.68 -10.22
CA ALA A 38 16.22 -1.86 -10.84
C ALA A 38 15.04 -1.44 -11.73
N ASP A 39 14.78 -2.18 -12.79
CA ASP A 39 13.57 -2.03 -13.61
C ASP A 39 12.38 -2.77 -12.97
N ALA A 40 12.21 -2.58 -11.65
CA ALA A 40 11.18 -3.24 -10.86
C ALA A 40 10.16 -2.21 -10.38
N PHE A 41 8.95 -2.35 -10.90
CA PHE A 41 7.81 -1.49 -10.61
C PHE A 41 6.69 -2.31 -9.97
N TYR A 42 6.00 -1.70 -9.00
CA TYR A 42 4.96 -2.35 -8.23
C TYR A 42 3.70 -1.49 -8.20
N LEU A 43 2.55 -2.11 -8.43
CA LEU A 43 1.22 -1.52 -8.28
C LEU A 43 0.48 -2.24 -7.16
N VAL A 44 -0.17 -1.47 -6.29
CA VAL A 44 -0.93 -2.02 -5.16
C VAL A 44 -2.33 -1.45 -5.15
N GLU A 45 -3.33 -2.31 -5.18
CA GLU A 45 -4.68 -1.99 -4.73
C GLU A 45 -4.78 -2.39 -3.24
N CYS A 46 -5.07 -1.43 -2.38
CA CYS A 46 -5.22 -1.60 -0.94
C CYS A 46 -6.61 -1.16 -0.51
N ASN A 47 -7.40 -2.07 0.04
CA ASN A 47 -8.74 -1.81 0.54
C ASN A 47 -8.76 -1.89 2.07
N VAL A 48 -8.95 -0.76 2.72
CA VAL A 48 -8.89 -0.64 4.18
C VAL A 48 -10.30 -0.51 4.75
N ASN A 49 -10.61 -1.34 5.74
CA ASN A 49 -11.76 -1.15 6.63
C ASN A 49 -11.29 -0.44 7.91
N PRO A 50 -11.57 0.87 8.08
CA PRO A 50 -11.09 1.61 9.25
C PRO A 50 -11.72 1.19 10.57
N ALA A 51 -12.85 0.47 10.54
CA ALA A 51 -13.55 0.01 11.74
C ALA A 51 -12.93 -1.27 12.31
N SER A 52 -12.47 -2.18 11.45
CA SER A 52 -11.77 -3.40 11.87
C SER A 52 -10.25 -3.27 11.84
N SER A 53 -9.71 -2.19 11.29
CA SER A 53 -8.27 -1.99 11.06
C SER A 53 -7.65 -3.04 10.12
N GLU A 54 -8.46 -3.63 9.26
CA GLU A 54 -8.02 -4.62 8.27
C GLU A 54 -7.73 -3.98 6.92
N ALA A 55 -6.70 -4.48 6.23
CA ALA A 55 -6.32 -4.11 4.87
C ALA A 55 -6.26 -5.34 3.96
N GLN A 56 -6.99 -5.29 2.84
CA GLN A 56 -6.90 -6.29 1.78
C GLN A 56 -5.99 -5.78 0.67
N LEU A 57 -5.01 -6.59 0.28
CA LEU A 57 -3.97 -6.21 -0.68
C LEU A 57 -4.07 -7.02 -1.96
N LYS A 58 -3.90 -6.32 -3.08
CA LYS A 58 -3.60 -6.91 -4.38
C LYS A 58 -2.40 -6.21 -4.96
N ILE A 59 -1.27 -6.93 -5.00
CA ILE A 59 0.01 -6.43 -5.48
C ILE A 59 0.29 -7.02 -6.85
N LYS A 60 0.69 -6.18 -7.79
CA LYS A 60 1.25 -6.57 -9.09
C LYS A 60 2.68 -6.06 -9.17
N ALA A 61 3.58 -6.93 -9.60
CA ALA A 61 4.98 -6.60 -9.84
C ALA A 61 5.33 -7.01 -11.27
N ASP A 62 6.11 -6.20 -11.97
CA ASP A 62 6.57 -6.55 -13.33
C ASP A 62 7.65 -7.65 -13.31
N ASP A 63 8.41 -7.73 -12.21
CA ASP A 63 9.37 -8.79 -11.94
C ASP A 63 8.93 -9.63 -10.72
N GLY A 64 8.83 -10.95 -10.93
CA GLY A 64 8.47 -11.89 -9.87
C GLY A 64 9.56 -12.05 -8.79
N ALA A 65 10.83 -11.80 -9.10
CA ALA A 65 11.94 -12.05 -8.17
C ALA A 65 11.95 -11.11 -6.96
N THR A 66 11.32 -9.94 -7.09
CA THR A 66 11.27 -8.92 -6.02
C THR A 66 9.86 -8.73 -5.43
N ALA A 67 8.86 -9.43 -5.97
CA ALA A 67 7.46 -9.30 -5.57
C ALA A 67 7.22 -9.66 -4.10
N GLU A 68 7.81 -10.75 -3.62
CA GLU A 68 7.66 -11.20 -2.23
C GLU A 68 8.28 -10.20 -1.25
N ALA A 69 9.51 -9.76 -1.51
CA ALA A 69 10.21 -8.78 -0.69
C ALA A 69 9.44 -7.45 -0.61
N PHE A 70 8.86 -6.99 -1.73
CA PHE A 70 8.02 -5.81 -1.73
C PHE A 70 6.69 -6.03 -0.97
N SER A 71 6.07 -7.21 -1.09
CA SER A 71 4.86 -7.56 -0.33
C SER A 71 5.11 -7.52 1.18
N THR A 72 6.22 -8.10 1.64
CA THR A 72 6.62 -8.07 3.06
C THR A 72 6.86 -6.65 3.55
N LEU A 73 7.57 -5.83 2.75
CA LEU A 73 7.79 -4.41 3.07
C LEU A 73 6.45 -3.66 3.19
N PHE A 74 5.54 -3.86 2.23
CA PHE A 74 4.25 -3.17 2.23
C PHE A 74 3.42 -3.54 3.47
N GLN A 75 3.38 -4.83 3.83
CA GLN A 75 2.72 -5.31 5.04
C GLN A 75 3.33 -4.73 6.32
N SER A 76 4.66 -4.65 6.41
CA SER A 76 5.35 -3.99 7.54
C SER A 76 4.92 -2.53 7.69
N VAL A 77 4.89 -1.78 6.58
CA VAL A 77 4.47 -0.38 6.57
C VAL A 77 3.01 -0.22 7.02
N LEU A 78 2.11 -1.14 6.65
CA LEU A 78 0.73 -1.13 7.14
C LEU A 78 0.66 -1.40 8.64
N SER A 79 1.41 -2.40 9.13
CA SER A 79 1.45 -2.77 10.55
C SER A 79 1.99 -1.62 11.40
N GLU A 80 3.00 -0.90 10.95
CA GLU A 80 3.52 0.31 11.62
C GLU A 80 2.46 1.42 11.73
N PHE A 81 1.50 1.47 10.80
CA PHE A 81 0.36 2.40 10.85
C PHE A 81 -0.80 1.88 11.71
N GLY A 82 -0.76 0.62 12.13
CA GLY A 82 -1.83 -0.06 12.88
C GLY A 82 -2.89 -0.73 12.01
N LEU A 83 -2.54 -1.14 10.78
CA LEU A 83 -3.38 -1.93 9.89
C LEU A 83 -2.81 -3.35 9.73
N SER A 84 -3.68 -4.36 9.66
CA SER A 84 -3.32 -5.77 9.45
C SER A 84 -3.80 -6.30 8.11
#